data_AF-A0A0W1QQ88-F1
#
_entry.id   AF-A0A0W1QQ88-F1
#
_cell.length_a   1.000
_cell.length_b   1.000
_cell.length_c   1.000
_cell.angle_alpha   90.00
_cell.angle_beta   90.00
_cell.angle_gamma   90.00
#
_symmetry.space_group_name_H-M   'P 1'
#
loop_
_entity.id
_entity.type
_entity.pdbx_description
1 polymer ?
#
loop_
_entity_poly.entity_id
_entity_poly.type
_entity_poly.pdbx_seq_one_letter_code
_entity_poly.pdbx_strand_id
1 'polypeptide(L)'
;MLTHLIALGLFTVDDGSTSQKGNVIATSDRTAVMTIVPAAVARASGLPFGAAAWAQPYDPGDHAPYAIDFSDLLDEGESIAKIEAIKVSPTAALLGIAIDESANYRPIIDVGGQKVQVWFLIDQAYWEAAQFAAGGVQLPLSVRVLTDGSPAKRYERTAVLTVRQL
;
A
#
# COMPACT_ATOMS: atom_id res chain seq x y z
N MET A 1 -38.53 31.86 33.25
CA MET A 1 -37.61 31.90 32.10
C MET A 1 -38.41 31.62 30.85
N LEU A 2 -38.37 32.55 29.90
CA LEU A 2 -39.03 32.48 28.60
C LEU A 2 -38.35 31.39 27.75
N THR A 3 -39.06 30.34 27.37
CA THR A 3 -38.56 29.37 26.37
C THR A 3 -39.34 29.57 25.08
N HIS A 4 -38.61 29.98 24.04
CA HIS A 4 -39.15 30.22 22.72
C HIS A 4 -39.55 28.92 22.02
N LEU A 5 -40.71 29.02 21.40
CA LEU A 5 -41.40 28.12 20.48
C LEU A 5 -40.78 28.23 19.07
N ILE A 6 -40.49 27.11 18.39
CA ILE A 6 -40.54 27.03 16.91
C ILE A 6 -41.21 25.71 16.49
N ALA A 7 -42.21 25.88 15.62
CA ALA A 7 -43.19 24.96 15.03
C ALA A 7 -42.55 23.83 14.19
N LEU A 8 -43.03 22.58 14.25
CA LEU A 8 -44.25 22.01 13.62
C LEU A 8 -44.23 22.03 12.08
N GLY A 9 -43.93 20.87 11.50
CA GLY A 9 -44.38 20.46 10.18
C GLY A 9 -45.32 19.25 10.34
N LEU A 10 -46.61 19.53 10.46
CA LEU A 10 -47.72 18.59 10.40
C LEU A 10 -47.98 18.20 8.93
N PHE A 11 -48.06 16.92 8.64
CA PHE A 11 -49.04 16.39 7.70
C PHE A 11 -49.69 15.18 8.33
N THR A 12 -50.93 15.35 8.76
CA THR A 12 -51.89 14.27 9.03
C THR A 12 -52.97 14.30 7.94
N VAL A 13 -53.74 13.21 7.92
CA VAL A 13 -54.93 12.89 7.10
C VAL A 13 -54.54 12.02 5.89
N ASP A 14 -55.02 10.78 5.72
CA ASP A 14 -56.38 10.29 6.01
C ASP A 14 -56.44 8.81 6.42
N ASP A 15 -57.49 8.49 7.17
CA ASP A 15 -57.87 7.16 7.64
C ASP A 15 -58.74 6.48 6.56
N GLY A 16 -58.22 5.43 5.94
CA GLY A 16 -58.90 4.72 4.85
C GLY A 16 -58.38 3.30 4.70
N SER A 17 -59.19 2.34 5.16
CA SER A 17 -58.92 0.91 5.15
C SER A 17 -58.36 0.37 3.83
N THR A 18 -57.27 -0.39 3.88
CA THR A 18 -57.17 -1.81 3.46
C THR A 18 -55.72 -2.29 3.59
N SER A 19 -55.51 -3.32 4.40
CA SER A 19 -54.25 -4.06 4.42
C SER A 19 -54.05 -4.77 3.08
N GLN A 20 -53.20 -4.23 2.21
CA GLN A 20 -52.52 -5.04 1.20
C GLN A 20 -51.07 -5.27 1.64
N LYS A 21 -50.88 -6.26 2.53
CA LYS A 21 -49.61 -6.97 2.61
C LYS A 21 -49.50 -7.79 1.33
N GLY A 22 -48.62 -7.38 0.41
CA GLY A 22 -48.28 -8.21 -0.73
C GLY A 22 -47.71 -9.55 -0.26
N ASN A 23 -48.30 -10.66 -0.71
CA ASN A 23 -47.77 -11.99 -0.44
C ASN A 23 -46.42 -12.14 -1.15
N VAL A 24 -45.32 -12.12 -0.39
CA VAL A 24 -44.03 -12.58 -0.88
C VAL A 24 -44.04 -14.11 -0.82
N ILE A 25 -44.24 -14.74 -1.97
CA ILE A 25 -44.09 -16.20 -2.11
C ILE A 25 -42.59 -16.50 -2.14
N ALA A 26 -42.00 -16.76 -0.98
CA ALA A 26 -40.66 -17.31 -0.88
C ALA A 26 -40.74 -18.82 -1.17
N THR A 27 -40.41 -19.24 -2.39
CA THR A 27 -40.22 -20.66 -2.72
C THR A 27 -39.03 -21.19 -1.92
N SER A 28 -39.17 -22.39 -1.33
CA SER A 28 -38.23 -23.03 -0.39
C SER A 28 -36.88 -23.46 -1.00
N ASP A 29 -36.52 -22.98 -2.18
CA ASP A 29 -35.43 -23.51 -3.00
C ASP A 29 -34.41 -22.44 -3.44
N ARG A 30 -34.26 -21.39 -2.62
CA ARG A 30 -33.16 -20.44 -2.75
C ARG A 30 -32.22 -20.59 -1.57
N THR A 31 -31.37 -21.61 -1.62
CA THR A 31 -30.13 -21.60 -0.85
C THR A 31 -29.31 -20.43 -1.37
N ALA A 32 -29.39 -19.29 -0.68
CA ALA A 32 -28.50 -18.17 -0.92
C ALA A 32 -27.08 -18.62 -0.53
N VAL A 33 -26.30 -19.06 -1.51
CA VAL A 33 -24.88 -19.28 -1.31
C VAL A 33 -24.27 -17.89 -1.13
N MET A 34 -23.83 -17.57 0.08
CA MET A 34 -22.95 -16.43 0.32
C MET A 34 -21.66 -16.71 -0.42
N THR A 35 -21.56 -16.25 -1.67
CA THR A 35 -20.27 -16.05 -2.30
C THR A 35 -19.60 -14.94 -1.52
N ILE A 36 -18.65 -15.29 -0.66
CA ILE A 36 -17.70 -14.34 -0.09
C ILE A 36 -16.97 -13.76 -1.29
N VAL A 37 -17.35 -12.56 -1.70
CA VAL A 37 -16.55 -11.77 -2.63
C VAL A 37 -15.29 -11.43 -1.84
N PRO A 38 -14.11 -11.98 -2.18
CA PRO A 38 -12.89 -11.57 -1.52
C PRO A 38 -12.80 -10.06 -1.66
N ALA A 39 -12.52 -9.36 -0.56
CA ALA A 39 -12.32 -7.91 -0.59
C ALA A 39 -11.37 -7.63 -1.74
N ALA A 40 -11.85 -6.91 -2.76
CA ALA A 40 -11.03 -6.53 -3.90
C ALA A 40 -9.76 -5.92 -3.33
N VAL A 41 -8.60 -6.46 -3.75
CA VAL A 41 -7.27 -6.05 -3.29
C VAL A 41 -7.32 -4.53 -3.15
N ALA A 42 -7.23 -4.05 -1.91
CA ALA A 42 -7.23 -2.62 -1.67
C ALA A 42 -6.02 -2.09 -2.42
N ARG A 43 -6.23 -1.53 -3.63
CA ARG A 43 -5.21 -0.73 -4.27
C ARG A 43 -4.88 0.32 -3.24
N ALA A 44 -3.62 0.39 -2.82
CA ALA A 44 -3.18 1.41 -1.91
C ALA A 44 -3.56 2.75 -2.55
N SER A 45 -4.61 3.38 -2.04
CA SER A 45 -5.05 4.72 -2.38
C SER A 45 -3.94 5.66 -1.92
N GLY A 46 -2.89 5.81 -2.72
CA GLY A 46 -1.65 6.46 -2.29
C GLY A 46 -0.39 6.06 -3.04
N LEU A 47 -0.43 5.16 -4.04
CA LEU A 47 0.75 4.93 -4.88
C LEU A 47 1.04 6.17 -5.75
N PRO A 48 2.24 6.75 -5.69
CA PRO A 48 2.59 7.88 -6.54
C PRO A 48 2.53 7.47 -8.01
N PHE A 49 2.02 8.37 -8.86
CA PHE A 49 2.09 8.17 -10.30
C PHE A 49 3.56 8.03 -10.74
N GLY A 50 3.84 7.01 -11.57
CA GLY A 50 5.19 6.74 -12.06
C GLY A 50 6.10 6.00 -11.06
N ALA A 51 5.59 5.54 -9.91
CA ALA A 51 6.37 4.70 -9.02
C ALA A 51 6.74 3.37 -9.70
N ALA A 52 8.01 2.97 -9.59
CA ALA A 52 8.51 1.74 -10.19
C ALA A 52 8.09 0.54 -9.33
N ALA A 53 7.28 -0.37 -9.87
CA ALA A 53 6.96 -1.60 -9.16
C ALA A 53 8.05 -2.64 -9.38
N TRP A 54 8.51 -3.29 -8.31
CA TRP A 54 9.35 -4.47 -8.46
C TRP A 54 8.51 -5.62 -9.04
N ALA A 55 9.09 -6.35 -10.00
CA ALA A 55 8.39 -7.44 -10.68
C ALA A 55 8.16 -8.64 -9.75
N GLN A 56 9.14 -8.94 -8.88
CA GLN A 56 9.06 -10.05 -7.96
C GLN A 56 8.41 -9.59 -6.64
N PRO A 57 7.30 -10.22 -6.22
CA PRO A 57 6.76 -9.99 -4.88
C PRO A 57 7.74 -10.49 -3.82
N TYR A 58 7.72 -9.84 -2.67
CA TYR A 58 8.52 -10.17 -1.50
C TYR A 58 7.73 -11.09 -0.57
N ASP A 59 8.30 -12.26 -0.27
CA ASP A 59 7.78 -13.13 0.79
C ASP A 59 8.24 -12.60 2.15
N PRO A 60 7.35 -12.48 3.16
CA PRO A 60 7.73 -12.05 4.51
C PRO A 60 8.89 -12.82 5.15
N GLY A 61 9.13 -14.08 4.77
CA GLY A 61 10.24 -14.90 5.26
C GLY A 61 11.56 -14.74 4.48
N ASP A 62 11.55 -14.08 3.33
CA ASP A 62 12.71 -13.97 2.45
C ASP A 62 13.62 -12.79 2.82
N HIS A 63 14.94 -12.95 2.68
CA HIS A 63 15.91 -11.84 2.78
C HIS A 63 16.59 -11.56 1.43
N ALA A 64 15.77 -11.41 0.38
CA ALA A 64 16.27 -11.12 -0.97
C ALA A 64 16.61 -9.63 -1.15
N PRO A 65 17.65 -9.28 -1.94
CA PRO A 65 17.96 -7.90 -2.28
C PRO A 65 16.99 -7.34 -3.33
N TYR A 66 16.57 -6.09 -3.15
CA TYR A 66 15.76 -5.33 -4.10
C TYR A 66 16.52 -4.10 -4.57
N ALA A 67 16.58 -3.89 -5.89
CA ALA A 67 17.33 -2.78 -6.47
C ALA A 67 16.39 -1.69 -7.01
N ILE A 68 16.65 -0.44 -6.66
CA ILE A 68 16.04 0.74 -7.30
C ILE A 68 17.05 1.29 -8.30
N ASP A 69 16.63 1.32 -9.56
CA ASP A 69 17.45 1.84 -10.65
C ASP A 69 17.34 3.36 -10.76
N PHE A 70 18.47 4.03 -10.95
CA PHE A 70 18.55 5.47 -11.23
C PHE A 70 19.18 5.75 -12.59
N SER A 71 19.53 4.73 -13.39
CA SER A 71 20.24 4.88 -14.68
C SER A 71 19.64 5.95 -15.59
N ASP A 72 18.31 6.01 -15.70
CA ASP A 72 17.62 6.95 -16.60
C ASP A 72 17.66 8.42 -16.12
N LEU A 73 18.13 8.65 -14.90
CA LEU A 73 18.24 9.99 -14.29
C LEU A 73 19.69 10.49 -14.26
N LEU A 74 20.65 9.61 -14.51
CA LEU A 74 22.08 9.94 -14.46
C LEU A 74 22.55 10.37 -15.85
N ASP A 75 23.37 11.41 -15.91
CA ASP A 75 24.09 11.75 -17.14
C ASP A 75 25.15 10.68 -17.44
N GLU A 76 25.69 10.70 -18.67
CA GLU A 76 26.76 9.79 -19.06
C GLU A 76 27.99 9.93 -18.15
N GLY A 77 28.38 8.81 -17.50
CA GLY A 77 29.49 8.76 -16.55
C GLY A 77 29.16 9.26 -15.14
N GLU A 78 27.94 9.74 -14.89
CA GLU A 78 27.47 10.13 -13.55
C GLU A 78 27.10 8.88 -12.72
N SER A 79 27.43 8.90 -11.43
CA SER A 79 27.13 7.84 -10.48
C SER A 79 26.50 8.39 -9.20
N ILE A 80 25.87 7.50 -8.43
CA ILE A 80 25.38 7.81 -7.10
C ILE A 80 26.58 7.91 -6.16
N ALA A 81 26.77 9.10 -5.58
CA ALA A 81 27.81 9.33 -4.58
C ALA A 81 27.35 8.94 -3.17
N LYS A 82 26.06 9.16 -2.85
CA LYS A 82 25.54 8.97 -1.49
C LYS A 82 24.04 8.69 -1.49
N ILE A 83 23.61 7.77 -0.63
CA ILE A 83 22.21 7.61 -0.22
C ILE A 83 21.93 8.65 0.87
N GLU A 84 21.07 9.63 0.59
CA GLU A 84 20.73 10.70 1.54
C GLU A 84 19.60 10.30 2.50
N ALA A 85 18.60 9.57 2.01
CA ALA A 85 17.47 9.13 2.81
C ALA A 85 16.76 7.94 2.17
N ILE A 86 16.25 7.05 3.02
CA ILE A 86 15.30 5.99 2.64
C ILE A 86 14.07 6.15 3.54
N LYS A 87 12.89 6.17 2.94
CA LYS A 87 11.62 6.37 3.64
C LYS A 87 10.66 5.25 3.29
N VAL A 88 10.34 4.45 4.30
CA VAL A 88 9.25 3.48 4.27
C VAL A 88 7.95 4.23 4.51
N SER A 89 6.89 3.90 3.75
CA SER A 89 5.59 4.52 3.98
C SER A 89 5.06 4.22 5.40
N PRO A 90 4.29 5.13 6.03
CA PRO A 90 3.71 4.87 7.34
C PRO A 90 2.87 3.58 7.39
N THR A 91 2.17 3.27 6.30
CA THR A 91 1.41 2.01 6.17
C THR A 91 2.31 0.79 6.24
N ALA A 92 3.48 0.81 5.59
CA ALA A 92 4.42 -0.31 5.67
C ALA A 92 4.99 -0.47 7.09
N ALA A 93 5.32 0.64 7.77
CA ALA A 93 5.78 0.59 9.16
C ALA A 93 4.72 -0.01 10.11
N LEU A 94 3.44 0.29 9.90
CA LEU A 94 2.32 -0.30 10.68
C LEU A 94 2.17 -1.81 10.45
N LEU A 95 2.67 -2.34 9.34
CA LEU A 95 2.65 -3.76 9.01
C LEU A 95 3.94 -4.48 9.45
N GLY A 96 4.75 -3.83 10.27
CA GLY A 96 6.01 -4.38 10.79
C GLY A 96 7.15 -4.40 9.77
N ILE A 97 7.03 -3.63 8.67
CA ILE A 97 8.01 -3.64 7.58
C ILE A 97 9.03 -2.52 7.79
N ALA A 98 10.31 -2.89 7.77
CA ALA A 98 11.44 -1.99 7.91
C ALA A 98 12.51 -2.29 6.86
N ILE A 99 13.46 -1.37 6.70
CA ILE A 99 14.70 -1.61 5.98
C ILE A 99 15.67 -2.33 6.91
N ASP A 100 16.32 -3.38 6.43
CA ASP A 100 17.38 -4.03 7.19
C ASP A 100 18.60 -3.10 7.26
N GLU A 101 19.08 -2.82 8.46
CA GLU A 101 20.29 -2.01 8.69
C GLU A 101 21.44 -2.83 9.29
N SER A 102 21.27 -4.15 9.39
CA SER A 102 22.31 -5.05 9.89
C SER A 102 23.52 -5.09 8.94
N ALA A 103 24.68 -5.49 9.45
CA ALA A 103 25.97 -5.30 8.77
C ALA A 103 26.04 -5.90 7.34
N ASN A 104 25.33 -7.00 7.08
CA ASN A 104 25.35 -7.70 5.79
C ASN A 104 24.17 -7.35 4.88
N TYR A 105 23.17 -6.63 5.38
CA TYR A 105 21.91 -6.35 4.68
C TYR A 105 21.57 -4.85 4.67
N ARG A 106 22.46 -3.99 5.17
CA ARG A 106 22.29 -2.54 5.07
C ARG A 106 22.22 -2.08 3.62
N PRO A 107 21.49 -0.99 3.32
CA PRO A 107 21.44 -0.43 1.97
C PRO A 107 22.82 -0.11 1.41
N ILE A 108 23.04 -0.45 0.14
CA ILE A 108 24.29 -0.16 -0.57
C ILE A 108 24.02 0.44 -1.94
N ILE A 109 25.00 1.18 -2.45
CA ILE A 109 25.07 1.54 -3.87
C ILE A 109 25.73 0.35 -4.57
N ASP A 110 25.19 -0.09 -5.71
CA ASP A 110 25.76 -1.22 -6.44
C ASP A 110 27.15 -0.89 -7.01
N VAL A 111 27.86 -1.92 -7.47
CA VAL A 111 29.22 -1.77 -8.02
C VAL A 111 29.27 -0.86 -9.25
N GLY A 112 28.17 -0.77 -10.00
CA GLY A 112 28.03 0.11 -11.17
C GLY A 112 27.70 1.55 -10.82
N GLY A 113 27.42 1.88 -9.55
CA GLY A 113 27.09 3.23 -9.11
C GLY A 113 25.69 3.71 -9.51
N GLN A 114 24.86 2.87 -10.12
CA GLN A 114 23.58 3.31 -10.74
C GLN A 114 22.35 2.85 -9.98
N LYS A 115 22.51 1.86 -9.09
CA LYS A 115 21.40 1.26 -8.35
C LYS A 115 21.63 1.36 -6.87
N VAL A 116 20.53 1.50 -6.13
CA VAL A 116 20.51 1.32 -4.68
C VAL A 116 19.90 -0.03 -4.37
N GLN A 117 20.66 -0.91 -3.72
CA GLN A 117 20.15 -2.17 -3.19
C GLN A 117 19.67 -1.97 -1.76
N VAL A 118 18.49 -2.50 -1.48
CA VAL A 118 17.84 -2.49 -0.17
C VAL A 118 17.38 -3.89 0.19
N TRP A 119 17.36 -4.17 1.49
CA TRP A 119 16.80 -5.38 2.07
C TRP A 119 15.69 -4.98 3.02
N PHE A 120 14.69 -5.84 3.13
CA PHE A 120 13.54 -5.63 3.99
C PHE A 120 13.55 -6.63 5.13
N LEU A 121 13.00 -6.20 6.26
CA LEU A 121 12.64 -7.05 7.38
C LEU A 121 11.15 -6.88 7.64
N ILE A 122 10.49 -7.99 7.93
CA ILE A 122 9.13 -7.98 8.46
C ILE A 122 9.17 -8.61 9.84
N ASP A 123 8.61 -7.92 10.83
CA ASP A 123 8.41 -8.49 12.16
C ASP A 123 7.68 -9.84 12.05
N GLN A 124 8.25 -10.86 12.69
CA GLN A 124 7.79 -12.24 12.64
C GLN A 124 6.31 -12.38 13.02
N ALA A 125 5.79 -11.51 13.89
CA ALA A 125 4.38 -11.51 14.26
C ALA A 125 3.43 -11.24 13.06
N TYR A 126 3.94 -10.63 11.98
CA TYR A 126 3.19 -10.31 10.78
C TYR A 126 3.42 -11.27 9.61
N TRP A 127 4.33 -12.24 9.71
CA TRP A 127 4.62 -13.16 8.60
C TRP A 127 3.38 -13.88 8.09
N GLU A 128 2.52 -14.32 9.01
CA GLU A 128 1.27 -15.01 8.71
C GLU A 128 0.05 -14.07 8.63
N ALA A 129 0.26 -12.75 8.58
CA ALA A 129 -0.84 -11.79 8.58
C ALA A 129 -1.72 -11.94 7.34
N ALA A 130 -3.04 -12.01 7.55
CA ALA A 130 -4.02 -12.23 6.47
C ALA A 130 -3.94 -11.19 5.32
N GLN A 131 -3.43 -9.99 5.61
CA GLN A 131 -3.18 -8.93 4.62
C GLN A 131 -2.09 -9.27 3.58
N PHE A 132 -1.19 -10.20 3.88
CA PHE A 132 -0.17 -10.68 2.96
C PHE A 132 -0.63 -11.91 2.15
N ALA A 133 -1.82 -12.44 2.43
CA ALA A 133 -2.39 -13.55 1.67
C ALA A 133 -2.85 -13.11 0.26
N ALA A 134 -3.10 -14.09 -0.61
CA ALA A 134 -3.64 -13.90 -1.96
C ALA A 134 -2.87 -12.88 -2.81
N GLY A 135 -3.42 -11.68 -3.05
CA GLY A 135 -2.80 -10.65 -3.88
C GLY A 135 -1.66 -9.89 -3.20
N GLY A 136 -1.49 -10.05 -1.89
CA GLY A 136 -0.54 -9.28 -1.09
C GLY A 136 -0.93 -7.81 -0.92
N VAL A 137 0.00 -7.03 -0.38
CA VAL A 137 -0.12 -5.57 -0.18
C VAL A 137 0.95 -4.83 -0.96
N GLN A 138 0.60 -3.68 -1.53
CA GLN A 138 1.52 -2.80 -2.24
C GLN A 138 1.95 -1.64 -1.37
N LEU A 139 3.26 -1.47 -1.22
CA LEU A 139 3.86 -0.58 -0.25
C LEU A 139 4.92 0.31 -0.91
N PRO A 140 4.71 1.63 -0.94
CA PRO A 140 5.68 2.54 -1.51
C PRO A 140 6.87 2.73 -0.56
N LEU A 141 8.07 2.77 -1.16
CA LEU A 141 9.35 3.10 -0.56
C LEU A 141 10.00 4.21 -1.38
N SER A 142 10.42 5.29 -0.74
CA SER A 142 11.13 6.38 -1.41
C SER A 142 12.61 6.39 -1.04
N VAL A 143 13.49 6.52 -2.03
CA VAL A 143 14.94 6.62 -1.86
C VAL A 143 15.43 7.91 -2.49
N ARG A 144 16.16 8.70 -1.71
CA ARG A 144 16.81 9.93 -2.15
C ARG A 144 18.32 9.76 -2.20
N VAL A 145 18.91 10.16 -3.31
CA VAL A 145 20.34 10.04 -3.59
C VAL A 145 20.94 11.38 -3.99
N LEU A 146 22.25 11.50 -3.76
CA LEU A 146 23.11 12.58 -4.26
C LEU A 146 24.11 11.97 -5.25
N THR A 147 24.29 12.61 -6.40
CA THR A 147 25.21 12.16 -7.45
C THR A 147 26.62 12.77 -7.30
N ASP A 148 27.59 12.21 -8.00
CA ASP A 148 28.97 12.72 -8.11
C ASP A 148 29.17 13.74 -9.25
N GLY A 149 28.09 14.12 -9.94
CA GLY A 149 28.13 15.13 -10.99
C GLY A 149 28.64 16.50 -10.51
N SER A 150 29.01 17.36 -11.47
CA SER A 150 29.44 18.74 -11.21
C SER A 150 28.59 19.73 -12.01
N PRO A 151 27.60 20.42 -11.41
CA PRO A 151 27.24 20.37 -9.99
C PRO A 151 26.53 19.06 -9.58
N ALA A 152 26.65 18.67 -8.30
CA ALA A 152 26.00 17.47 -7.77
C ALA A 152 24.48 17.62 -7.79
N LYS A 153 23.78 16.57 -8.24
CA LYS A 153 22.32 16.55 -8.38
C LYS A 153 21.70 15.68 -7.30
N ARG A 154 20.43 15.97 -6.98
CA ARG A 154 19.62 15.17 -6.06
C ARG A 154 18.45 14.57 -6.80
N TYR A 155 18.26 13.28 -6.61
CA TYR A 155 17.13 12.55 -7.17
C TYR A 155 16.39 11.79 -6.06
N GLU A 156 15.07 11.71 -6.19
CA GLU A 156 14.22 10.90 -5.34
C GLU A 156 13.38 10.00 -6.25
N ARG A 157 13.46 8.68 -6.03
CA ARG A 157 12.60 7.70 -6.71
C ARG A 157 11.76 6.98 -5.68
N THR A 158 10.51 6.70 -6.06
CA THR A 158 9.63 5.82 -5.29
C THR A 158 9.47 4.50 -6.00
N ALA A 159 9.76 3.42 -5.30
CA ALA A 159 9.50 2.06 -5.74
C ALA A 159 8.33 1.46 -4.94
N VAL A 160 7.63 0.48 -5.51
CA VAL A 160 6.50 -0.20 -4.87
C VAL A 160 6.86 -1.65 -4.63
N LEU A 161 6.96 -2.02 -3.35
CA LEU A 161 7.11 -3.40 -2.90
C LEU A 161 5.73 -4.06 -2.84
N THR A 162 5.58 -5.21 -3.50
CA THR A 162 4.43 -6.08 -3.26
C THR A 162 4.84 -7.12 -2.24
N VAL A 163 4.25 -7.12 -1.06
CA VAL A 163 4.51 -8.13 -0.02
C VAL A 163 3.38 -9.16 -0.05
N ARG A 164 3.74 -10.43 -0.25
CA ARG A 164 2.78 -11.52 -0.42
C ARG A 164 3.40 -12.84 0.06
N GLN A 165 2.61 -13.66 0.76
CA GLN A 165 2.95 -15.06 1.06
C GLN A 165 2.97 -15.90 -0.24
N LEU A 166 4.10 -16.53 -0.54
CA LEU A 166 4.31 -17.35 -1.74
C LEU A 166 4.17 -18.84 -1.49
#